data_AF-K0XDK7-F1
#
_entry.id   AF-K0XDK7-F1
#
_cell.length_a   1.000
_cell.length_b   1.000
_cell.length_c   1.000
_cell.angle_alpha   90.00
_cell.angle_beta   90.00
_cell.angle_gamma   90.00
#
_symmetry.space_group_name_H-M   'P 1'
#
loop_
_entity.id
_entity.type
_entity.pdbx_description
1 polymer ?
#
loop_
_entity_poly.entity_id
_entity_poly.type
_entity_poly.pdbx_seq_one_letter_code
_entity_poly.pdbx_strand_id
1 'polypeptide(L)' 'MTEKQKTQTNEERAMPRKPDGVLTKKMNGKTFVTEIYFDKKSKDTFQDKLFKVVQAQRKE' A
#
# COMPACT_ATOMS: atom_id res chain seq x y z
N MET A 1 -27.84 -8.20 8.09
CA MET A 1 -26.88 -7.27 8.70
C MET A 1 -25.63 -7.22 7.83
N THR A 2 -25.53 -6.15 7.04
CA THR A 2 -24.32 -5.58 6.42
C THR A 2 -23.51 -6.45 5.45
N GLU A 3 -24.08 -6.62 4.26
CA GLU A 3 -23.37 -6.87 3.01
C GLU A 3 -22.62 -5.59 2.57
N LYS A 4 -21.42 -5.31 3.12
CA LYS A 4 -20.49 -4.29 2.60
C LYS A 4 -19.01 -4.65 2.90
N GLN A 5 -18.55 -5.79 2.40
CA GLN A 5 -17.12 -6.09 2.28
C GLN A 5 -16.84 -6.76 0.93
N LYS A 6 -17.21 -6.11 -0.18
CA LYS A 6 -16.94 -6.66 -1.52
C LYS A 6 -16.31 -5.67 -2.50
N THR A 7 -15.73 -4.56 -2.03
CA THR A 7 -15.22 -3.55 -2.97
C THR A 7 -13.89 -2.95 -2.54
N GLN A 8 -12.88 -3.76 -2.20
CA GLN A 8 -11.48 -3.28 -2.30
C GLN A 8 -10.43 -4.40 -2.22
N THR A 9 -10.69 -5.60 -2.73
CA THR A 9 -9.69 -6.70 -2.65
C THR A 9 -9.41 -7.35 -4.01
N ASN A 10 -10.14 -6.98 -5.07
CA ASN A 10 -9.91 -7.54 -6.40
C ASN A 10 -9.19 -6.60 -7.38
N GLU A 11 -9.27 -5.27 -7.20
CA GLU A 11 -8.52 -4.33 -8.06
C GLU A 11 -7.00 -4.35 -7.79
N GLU A 12 -6.57 -4.73 -6.58
CA GLU A 12 -5.15 -4.67 -6.20
C GLU A 12 -4.29 -5.79 -6.83
N ARG A 13 -4.91 -6.88 -7.29
CA ARG A 13 -4.22 -7.93 -8.05
C ARG A 13 -4.18 -7.67 -9.56
N ALA A 14 -4.93 -6.69 -10.05
CA ALA A 14 -5.01 -6.35 -11.47
C ALA A 14 -4.22 -5.08 -11.83
N MET A 15 -3.69 -4.35 -10.84
CA MET A 15 -2.77 -3.25 -11.12
C MET A 15 -1.42 -3.83 -11.57
N PRO A 16 -0.87 -3.38 -12.71
CA PRO A 16 0.48 -3.76 -13.11
C PRO A 16 1.41 -3.53 -11.92
N ARG A 17 2.09 -4.59 -11.46
CA ARG A 17 3.07 -4.49 -10.36
C ARG A 17 4.00 -3.34 -10.70
N LYS A 18 3.84 -2.20 -10.04
CA LYS A 18 4.67 -1.03 -10.32
C LYS A 18 6.10 -1.44 -10.00
N PRO A 19 7.08 -1.11 -10.86
CA PRO A 19 8.47 -1.52 -10.63
C PRO A 19 9.01 -0.92 -9.33
N ASP A 20 8.40 0.17 -8.85
CA ASP A 20 8.65 0.78 -7.56
C ASP A 20 7.33 1.03 -6.82
N GLY A 21 7.22 0.63 -5.54
CA GLY A 21 5.96 0.82 -4.81
C GLY A 21 5.88 0.16 -3.43
N VAL A 22 4.82 0.50 -2.70
CA VAL A 22 4.48 -0.10 -1.40
C VAL A 22 3.03 -0.57 -1.45
N LEU A 23 2.83 -1.84 -1.12
CA LEU A 23 1.51 -2.45 -1.02
C LEU A 23 1.02 -2.41 0.43
N THR A 24 -0.15 -1.81 0.65
CA THR A 24 -0.69 -1.62 1.98
C THR A 24 -2.10 -2.17 2.09
N LYS A 25 -2.35 -2.92 3.16
CA LYS A 25 -3.66 -3.49 3.46
C LYS A 25 -4.21 -2.88 4.74
N LYS A 26 -5.43 -2.36 4.68
CA LYS A 26 -6.15 -1.89 5.88
C LYS A 26 -6.88 -3.07 6.52
N MET A 27 -6.60 -3.34 7.79
CA MET A 27 -7.20 -4.41 8.58
C MET A 27 -7.39 -3.93 10.03
N ASN A 28 -8.57 -4.15 10.60
CA ASN A 28 -8.92 -3.76 11.98
C ASN A 28 -8.60 -2.28 12.30
N GLY A 29 -8.89 -1.37 11.37
CA GLY A 29 -8.60 0.06 11.54
C GLY A 29 -7.11 0.43 11.49
N LYS A 30 -6.23 -0.51 11.16
CA LYS A 30 -4.78 -0.30 11.02
C LYS A 30 -4.33 -0.55 9.59
N THR A 31 -3.32 0.19 9.15
CA THR A 31 -2.69 0.00 7.84
C THR A 31 -1.44 -0.85 8.01
N PHE A 32 -1.38 -1.97 7.31
CA PHE A 32 -0.25 -2.90 7.29
C PHE A 32 0.44 -2.84 5.94
N VAL A 33 1.75 -2.63 5.94
CA VAL A 33 2.57 -2.80 4.75
C VAL A 33 2.79 -4.29 4.54
N THR A 34 2.41 -4.81 3.37
CA THR A 34 2.47 -6.24 3.05
C THR A 34 3.57 -6.58 2.06
N GLU A 35 3.84 -5.69 1.10
CA GLU A 35 4.89 -5.86 0.11
C GLU A 35 5.55 -4.51 -0.19
N ILE A 36 6.86 -4.52 -0.45
CA ILE A 36 7.61 -3.34 -0.88
C ILE A 36 8.47 -3.74 -2.07
N TYR A 37 8.39 -2.95 -3.13
CA TYR A 37 9.13 -3.14 -4.37
C TYR A 37 10.08 -1.96 -4.56
N PHE A 38 11.30 -2.27 -5.01
CA PHE A 38 12.31 -1.27 -5.37
C PHE A 38 12.65 -1.41 -6.84
N ASP A 39 12.46 -0.33 -7.58
CA ASP A 39 13.05 -0.22 -8.91
C ASP A 39 14.57 0.00 -8.73
N LYS A 40 15.38 -0.72 -9.51
CA LYS A 40 16.85 -0.59 -9.51
C LYS A 40 17.33 0.84 -9.84
N LYS A 41 16.50 1.63 -10.51
CA LYS A 41 16.74 3.04 -10.84
C LYS A 41 16.17 4.00 -9.79
N SER A 42 15.40 3.52 -8.83
CA SER A 42 14.83 4.35 -7.77
C SER A 42 15.90 4.80 -6.79
N LYS A 43 15.79 6.05 -6.36
CA LYS A 43 16.64 6.62 -5.30
C LYS A 43 15.98 6.56 -3.92
N ASP A 44 14.69 6.21 -3.86
CA ASP A 44 13.96 6.11 -2.59
C ASP A 44 14.50 4.95 -1.77
N THR A 45 14.84 5.21 -0.52
CA THR A 45 15.19 4.15 0.43
C THR A 45 13.94 3.48 0.99
N PHE A 46 14.16 2.37 1.70
CA PHE A 46 13.10 1.73 2.47
C PHE A 46 12.45 2.68 3.48
N GLN A 47 13.25 3.53 4.13
CA GLN A 47 12.76 4.52 5.08
C GLN A 47 11.89 5.58 4.41
N ASP A 48 12.31 6.10 3.25
CA ASP A 48 11.54 7.09 2.49
C ASP A 48 10.16 6.55 2.12
N LYS A 49 10.11 5.30 1.66
CA LYS A 49 8.86 4.63 1.28
C LYS A 49 7.93 4.41 2.47
N LEU A 50 8.45 3.96 3.61
CA LEU A 50 7.65 3.83 4.84
C LEU A 50 7.16 5.19 5.35
N PHE A 51 8.01 6.21 5.32
CA PHE A 51 7.66 7.56 5.75
C PHE A 51 6.51 8.12 4.91
N LYS A 52 6.50 7.90 3.59
CA LYS A 52 5.39 8.28 2.69
C LYS A 52 4.08 7.60 3.09
N VAL A 53 4.10 6.32 3.48
CA VAL A 53 2.90 5.60 3.95
C VAL A 53 2.38 6.20 5.27
N VAL A 54 3.27 6.50 6.21
CA VAL A 54 2.88 7.13 7.49
C VAL A 54 2.30 8.53 7.28
N GLN A 55 2.92 9.32 6.40
CA GLN A 55 2.43 10.65 6.02
C GLN A 55 1.05 10.58 5.37
N ALA A 56 0.81 9.59 4.50
CA ALA A 56 -0.49 9.37 3.89
C ALA A 56 -1.56 9.02 4.94
N GLN A 57 -1.23 8.17 5.92
CA GLN A 57 -2.14 7.84 7.03
C GLN A 57 -2.47 9.01 7.96
N ARG A 58 -1.58 10.00 8.11
CA ARG A 58 -1.82 11.17 8.97
C ARG A 58 -2.65 12.26 8.31
N LYS A 59 -2.75 12.25 6.98
CA LYS A 59 -3.54 13.22 6.20
C LYS A 59 -5.00 12.78 6.03
N GLU A 60 -5.31 11.54 6.37
CA GLU A 60 -6.67 10.97 6.42
C GLU A 60 -7.30 11.23 7.80
#